data_AF-Q6XIV6-F1
#
_entry.id   AF-Q6XIV6-F1
#
_cell.length_a   1.000
_cell.length_b   1.000
_cell.length_c   1.000
_cell.angle_alpha   90.00
_cell.angle_beta   90.00
_cell.angle_gamma   90.00
#
_symmetry.space_group_name_H-M   'P 1'
#
loop_
_entity.id
_entity.type
_entity.pdbx_description
1 polymer ?
#
loop_
_entity_poly.entity_id
_entity_poly.type
_entity_poly.pdbx_seq_one_letter_code
_entity_poly.pdbx_strand_id
1 'polypeptide(L)'
;NEEVYTPLHVVPPTTIGLLNAIENKYKISTTSINNIYRTNKKGITAKIDDDMISFYCNEDIFLLEVQQIEDDLYDVTLTELPNQ
;
A
#
# COMPACT_ATOMS: atom_id res chain seq x y z
N ASN A 1 15.20 18.02 2.49
CA ASN A 1 13.85 18.29 1.93
C ASN A 1 13.45 17.04 1.19
N GLU A 2 12.61 16.15 1.71
CA GLU A 2 11.45 16.34 2.59
C GLU A 2 11.19 15.05 3.40
N GLU A 3 11.17 15.14 4.74
CA GLU A 3 10.60 14.10 5.61
C GLU A 3 9.08 14.30 5.77
N VAL A 4 8.40 14.71 4.70
CA VAL A 4 6.97 14.98 4.73
C VAL A 4 6.25 13.79 4.10
N TYR A 5 5.59 13.01 4.95
CA TYR A 5 4.85 11.83 4.52
C TYR A 5 3.36 12.11 4.45
N THR A 6 2.69 11.43 3.52
CA THR A 6 1.25 11.50 3.38
C THR A 6 0.62 10.42 4.26
N PRO A 7 -0.18 10.78 5.29
CA PRO A 7 -0.81 9.77 6.13
C PRO A 7 -1.88 9.02 5.33
N LEU A 8 -1.90 7.70 5.46
CA LEU A 8 -2.92 6.82 4.92
C LEU A 8 -3.58 6.07 6.08
N HIS A 9 -4.78 6.49 6.45
CA HIS A 9 -5.49 5.94 7.60
C HIS A 9 -6.33 4.74 7.18
N VAL A 10 -6.01 3.57 7.71
CA VAL A 10 -6.62 2.29 7.33
C VAL A 10 -7.57 1.83 8.42
N VAL A 11 -8.87 1.90 8.17
CA VAL A 11 -9.93 1.49 9.11
C VAL A 11 -11.02 0.70 8.37
N PRO A 12 -11.27 -0.57 8.71
CA PRO A 12 -10.51 -1.40 9.67
C PRO A 12 -9.09 -1.74 9.14
N PRO A 13 -8.16 -2.24 9.97
CA PRO A 13 -6.82 -2.66 9.55
C PRO A 13 -6.85 -3.99 8.74
N THR A 14 -7.55 -3.97 7.62
CA THR A 14 -7.73 -5.08 6.69
C THR A 14 -7.37 -4.65 5.28
N THR A 15 -7.23 -5.61 4.37
CA THR A 15 -7.04 -5.38 2.93
C THR A 15 -8.13 -4.50 2.34
N ILE A 16 -9.40 -4.72 2.70
CA ILE A 16 -10.53 -3.87 2.28
C ILE A 16 -10.39 -2.46 2.83
N GLY A 17 -10.00 -2.30 4.09
CA GLY A 17 -9.74 -0.99 4.67
C GLY A 17 -8.62 -0.24 3.94
N LEU A 18 -7.57 -0.94 3.52
CA LEU A 18 -6.47 -0.35 2.75
C LEU A 18 -6.94 0.09 1.36
N LEU A 19 -7.69 -0.75 0.64
CA LEU A 19 -8.29 -0.40 -0.65
C LEU A 19 -9.15 0.86 -0.54
N ASN A 20 -10.03 0.93 0.46
CA ASN A 20 -10.87 2.10 0.70
C ASN A 20 -10.04 3.35 1.03
N ALA A 21 -8.94 3.20 1.79
CA ALA A 21 -8.06 4.32 2.10
C ALA A 21 -7.37 4.86 0.83
N ILE A 22 -6.88 3.98 -0.04
CA ILE A 22 -6.27 4.33 -1.32
C ILE A 22 -7.29 5.04 -2.23
N GLU A 23 -8.50 4.50 -2.35
CA GLU A 23 -9.57 5.11 -3.15
C GLU A 23 -9.93 6.51 -2.64
N ASN A 24 -10.12 6.65 -1.32
CA ASN A 24 -10.44 7.94 -0.74
C ASN A 24 -9.34 8.98 -0.95
N LYS A 25 -8.07 8.58 -0.82
CA LYS A 25 -6.91 9.46 -0.90
C LYS A 25 -6.53 9.83 -2.33
N TYR A 26 -6.47 8.84 -3.22
CA TYR A 26 -5.88 8.97 -4.56
C TYR A 26 -6.91 8.86 -5.70
N LYS A 27 -8.18 8.57 -5.38
CA LYS A 27 -9.29 8.45 -6.34
C LYS A 27 -9.09 7.30 -7.35
N ILE A 28 -8.35 6.27 -6.95
CA ILE A 28 -8.22 5.01 -7.69
C ILE A 28 -9.32 4.07 -7.22
N SER A 29 -10.19 3.63 -8.12
CA SER A 29 -11.29 2.73 -7.77
C SER A 29 -10.76 1.45 -7.11
N THR A 30 -11.40 1.00 -6.04
CA THR A 30 -11.09 -0.30 -5.42
C THR A 30 -11.22 -1.46 -6.40
N THR A 31 -12.15 -1.37 -7.36
CA THR A 31 -12.36 -2.39 -8.39
C THR A 31 -11.26 -2.42 -9.45
N SER A 32 -10.49 -1.34 -9.55
CA SER A 32 -9.38 -1.20 -10.49
C SER A 32 -8.05 -1.69 -9.91
N ILE A 33 -8.00 -2.08 -8.63
CA ILE A 33 -6.80 -2.59 -7.98
C ILE A 33 -6.85 -4.12 -7.99
N ASN A 34 -5.92 -4.75 -8.71
CA ASN A 34 -5.83 -6.20 -8.85
C ASN A 34 -5.08 -6.85 -7.69
N ASN A 35 -3.86 -6.37 -7.41
CA ASN A 35 -3.05 -6.86 -6.31
C ASN A 35 -2.46 -5.71 -5.48
N ILE A 36 -2.24 -5.99 -4.20
CA ILE A 36 -1.42 -5.16 -3.34
C ILE A 36 -0.28 -6.01 -2.82
N TYR A 37 0.94 -5.49 -2.96
CA TYR A 37 2.17 -6.12 -2.49
C TYR A 37 2.86 -5.27 -1.44
N ARG A 38 3.72 -5.91 -0.66
CA ARG A 38 4.65 -5.28 0.28
C ARG A 38 6.06 -5.77 -0.03
N THR A 39 7.00 -4.85 -0.18
CA THR A 39 8.43 -5.15 -0.30
C THR A 39 9.14 -4.71 0.98
N ASN A 40 9.75 -5.64 1.70
CA ASN A 40 10.44 -5.33 2.95
C ASN A 40 11.88 -4.81 2.71
N LYS A 41 12.55 -4.33 3.77
CA LYS A 41 13.97 -3.89 3.73
C LYS A 41 14.97 -4.92 3.19
N LYS A 42 14.63 -6.21 3.17
CA LYS A 42 15.47 -7.28 2.60
C LYS A 42 15.22 -7.49 1.10
N GLY A 43 14.33 -6.71 0.48
CA GLY A 43 13.93 -6.86 -0.92
C GLY A 43 12.95 -8.01 -1.17
N ILE A 44 12.32 -8.56 -0.12
CA ILE A 44 11.34 -9.64 -0.28
C ILE A 44 9.97 -9.02 -0.53
N THR A 45 9.37 -9.37 -1.66
CA THR A 45 8.01 -8.96 -2.03
C THR A 45 7.01 -10.06 -1.71
N ALA A 46 5.93 -9.70 -1.02
CA ALA A 46 4.82 -10.60 -0.70
C ALA A 46 3.48 -9.90 -1.00
N LYS A 47 2.47 -10.68 -1.40
CA LYS A 47 1.10 -10.17 -1.55
C LYS A 47 0.51 -9.92 -0.16
N ILE A 48 -0.17 -8.79 0.02
CA ILE A 48 -0.73 -8.38 1.31
C ILE A 48 -2.00 -9.16 1.65
N ASP A 49 -2.13 -9.56 2.91
CA ASP A 49 -3.36 -10.02 3.55
C ASP A 49 -3.69 -9.18 4.82
N ASP A 50 -4.78 -9.53 5.51
CA ASP A 50 -5.26 -8.76 6.67
C ASP A 50 -4.27 -8.80 7.86
N ASP A 51 -3.60 -9.92 8.08
CA ASP A 51 -2.58 -10.06 9.12
C ASP A 51 -1.36 -9.18 8.80
N MET A 52 -0.96 -9.11 7.52
CA MET A 52 0.11 -8.23 7.07
C MET A 52 -0.18 -6.76 7.34
N ILE A 53 -1.42 -6.30 7.09
CA ILE A 53 -1.85 -4.92 7.40
C ILE A 53 -1.74 -4.65 8.90
N SER A 54 -2.28 -5.55 9.72
CA SER A 54 -2.37 -5.36 11.16
C SER A 54 -1.01 -5.40 11.87
N PHE A 55 -0.12 -6.31 11.47
CA PHE A 55 1.13 -6.57 12.21
C PHE A 55 2.38 -5.97 11.58
N TYR A 56 2.40 -5.71 10.26
CA TYR A 56 3.63 -5.35 9.54
C TYR A 56 3.55 -4.00 8.82
N CYS A 57 2.38 -3.34 8.83
CA CYS A 57 2.19 -2.05 8.16
C CYS A 57 1.75 -0.93 9.12
N ASN A 58 1.37 -1.26 10.35
CA ASN A 58 0.93 -0.25 11.31
C ASN A 58 2.08 0.69 11.71
N GLU A 59 1.83 2.00 11.62
CA GLU A 59 2.79 3.07 11.95
C GLU A 59 4.12 3.02 11.19
N ASP A 60 4.17 2.30 10.06
CA ASP A 60 5.35 2.16 9.21
C ASP A 60 5.29 3.12 7.99
N ILE A 61 6.43 3.32 7.34
CA ILE A 61 6.60 4.26 6.23
C ILE A 61 6.95 3.48 4.96
N PHE A 62 6.18 3.74 3.90
CA PHE A 62 6.35 3.09 2.61
C PHE A 62 6.41 4.11 1.48
N LEU A 63 7.18 3.78 0.45
CA LEU A 63 6.91 4.27 -0.90
C LEU A 63 5.71 3.50 -1.46
N LEU A 64 4.64 4.21 -1.79
CA LEU A 64 3.47 3.63 -2.45
C LEU A 64 3.63 3.81 -3.97
N GLU A 65 3.71 2.71 -4.68
CA GLU A 65 3.80 2.67 -6.15
C GLU A 65 2.50 2.12 -6.72
N VAL A 66 1.98 2.77 -7.76
CA VAL A 66 0.81 2.32 -8.51
C VAL A 66 1.26 2.02 -9.93
N GLN A 67 1.21 0.75 -10.33
CA GLN A 67 1.62 0.30 -11.64
C GLN A 67 0.40 -0.11 -12.45
N GLN A 68 0.20 0.51 -13.61
CA GLN A 68 -0.83 0.08 -14.55
C GLN A 68 -0.41 -1.22 -15.24
N ILE A 69 -1.28 -2.23 -15.20
CA ILE A 69 -1.08 -3.54 -15.82
C ILE A 69 -1.87 -3.64 -17.13
N GLU A 70 -3.12 -3.18 -17.11
CA GLU A 70 -4.03 -3.10 -18.26
C GLU A 70 -4.87 -1.80 -18.17
N ASP A 71 -5.76 -1.56 -19.14
CA ASP A 71 -6.68 -0.43 -19.09
C ASP A 71 -7.51 -0.48 -17.80
N ASP A 72 -7.41 0.58 -16.99
CA ASP A 72 -8.06 0.71 -15.69
C ASP A 72 -7.81 -0.44 -14.69
N LEU A 73 -6.69 -1.16 -14.82
CA LEU A 73 -6.25 -2.21 -13.91
C LEU A 73 -4.84 -1.93 -13.39
N TYR A 74 -4.69 -1.89 -12.07
CA TYR A 74 -3.46 -1.49 -11.38
C TYR A 74 -3.02 -2.52 -10.35
N ASP A 75 -1.72 -2.69 -10.23
CA ASP A 75 -1.10 -3.30 -9.05
C ASP A 75 -0.53 -2.18 -8.17
N VAL A 76 -0.63 -2.34 -6.84
CA VAL A 76 -0.08 -1.42 -5.86
C VAL A 76 1.03 -2.09 -5.08
N THR A 77 2.15 -1.40 -4.85
CA THR A 77 3.24 -1.91 -4.02
C THR A 77 3.57 -0.92 -2.90
N LEU A 78 3.66 -1.44 -1.67
CA LEU A 78 4.17 -0.73 -0.49
C LEU A 78 5.61 -1.15 -0.23
N THR A 79 6.56 -0.30 -0.60
CA THR A 79 8.00 -0.58 -0.45
C THR A 79 8.54 0.10 0.81
N GLU A 80 9.04 -0.68 1.78
CA GLU A 80 9.71 -0.14 2.95
C GLU A 80 10.94 0.67 2.52
N LEU A 81 11.10 1.85 3.11
CA LEU A 81 12.30 2.64 2.89
C LEU A 81 13.45 2.11 3.78
N PRO A 82 14.69 2.03 3.28
CA PRO A 82 15.84 1.78 4.14
C PRO A 82 15.92 2.87 5.22
N ASN A 83 16.28 2.48 6.44
CA ASN A 83 16.57 3.47 7.47
C ASN A 83 17.68 4.40 6.94
N GLN A 84 17.46 5.71 7.00
CA GLN A 84 18.49 6.71 6.66
C GLN A 84 19.73 6.55 7.54
#